data_AF-A0ABD2Z1J3-F1
#
_entry.id   AF-A0ABD2Z1J3-F1
#
_cell.length_a   1.000
_cell.length_b   1.000
_cell.length_c   1.000
_cell.angle_alpha   90.00
_cell.angle_beta   90.00
_cell.angle_gamma   90.00
#
_symmetry.space_group_name_H-M   'P 1'
#
loop_
_entity.id
_entity.type
_entity.pdbx_description
1 polymer ?
#
loop_
_entity_poly.entity_id
_entity_poly.type
_entity_poly.pdbx_seq_one_letter_code
_entity_poly.pdbx_strand_id
1 'polypeptide(L)'
;MGSSLKFLMTTNETIETEQPYFEVKGMKPICDTKRPRLDVCDVDGDIRVQGNLSTIFVVSNPNELLLEGNNIDSWNIKPYARKLDSKVMGKISTITIRGAQVSAEGLPECNRNYSIPAIVFSTGGYVGNTFHDFTDLLIPLYLTSIQFNGEVQFLVTDKRPYWAKKYRAVVQKLSNYEIIAIDHESEVLCFPRIIVGLESHKEFSIDASKSSYTMKDFRELLRSSYSLKRESVINLRNATEGTRPRLLVISRGGTRKLLNAEELAGMAERLGFEVAVEEIGENASVASQMVNSFDVLVGVHGAGLTNMVFLPENAVIIQIVPLGNMEGIARIYFEEPAKEMNLHYLEYKISINESSLLQKYSYDDPIFNDTDPYYKDGWRAFKTIFLDDQDVKLDIIRFRKVLLQALELLQRY
;
A
#
# COMPACT_ATOMS: atom_id res chain seq x y z
N MET A 1 -60.02 9.16 40.83
CA MET A 1 -59.22 9.47 39.63
C MET A 1 -59.30 10.98 39.44
N GLY A 2 -58.15 11.64 39.52
CA GLY A 2 -58.02 13.02 40.02
C GLY A 2 -58.47 14.11 39.06
N SER A 3 -59.20 15.07 39.61
CA SER A 3 -59.27 16.45 39.12
C SER A 3 -58.73 17.37 40.22
N SER A 4 -57.79 18.24 39.92
CA SER A 4 -57.63 19.50 40.66
C SER A 4 -56.98 20.57 39.81
N LEU A 5 -57.52 21.77 39.95
CA LEU A 5 -57.21 23.01 39.27
C LEU A 5 -56.06 23.78 39.97
N LYS A 6 -55.27 24.47 39.13
CA LYS A 6 -54.65 25.81 39.27
C LYS A 6 -53.89 26.17 40.56
N PHE A 7 -52.64 26.60 40.35
CA PHE A 7 -52.19 27.93 40.82
C PHE A 7 -51.15 28.53 39.86
N LEU A 8 -51.31 29.83 39.59
CA LEU A 8 -50.42 30.66 38.78
C LEU A 8 -49.10 30.94 39.53
N MET A 9 -47.97 30.91 38.82
CA MET A 9 -46.88 31.84 39.08
C MET A 9 -46.29 32.34 37.76
N THR A 10 -46.39 33.66 37.62
CA THR A 10 -45.78 34.53 36.62
C THR A 10 -44.27 34.41 36.59
N THR A 11 -43.68 34.24 35.42
CA THR A 11 -42.25 34.50 35.18
C THR A 11 -42.11 35.48 34.02
N ASN A 12 -41.46 36.60 34.31
CA ASN A 12 -41.19 37.72 33.43
C ASN A 12 -40.55 37.29 32.10
N GLU A 13 -41.06 37.84 31.02
CA GLU A 13 -40.40 37.90 29.72
C GLU A 13 -39.06 38.64 29.85
N THR A 14 -37.98 37.95 29.48
CA THR A 14 -36.75 38.60 29.00
C THR A 14 -36.59 38.16 27.56
N ILE A 15 -36.74 39.12 26.65
CA ILE A 15 -36.51 38.94 25.22
C ILE A 15 -34.99 38.90 25.04
N GLU A 16 -34.41 37.71 25.04
CA GLU A 16 -33.06 37.51 24.50
C GLU A 16 -33.18 37.30 23.00
N THR A 17 -32.63 38.25 22.25
CA THR A 17 -32.42 38.14 20.80
C THR A 17 -31.47 36.97 20.52
N GLU A 18 -31.99 35.88 19.98
CA GLU A 18 -31.17 34.81 19.39
C GLU A 18 -30.35 35.38 18.23
N GLN A 19 -29.04 35.57 18.44
CA GLN A 19 -28.09 35.63 17.34
C GLN A 19 -27.81 34.20 16.87
N PRO A 20 -27.83 33.91 15.56
CA PRO A 20 -27.55 32.58 15.06
C PRO A 20 -26.09 32.25 15.36
N TYR A 21 -25.88 31.22 16.20
CA TYR A 21 -24.59 30.56 16.36
C TYR A 21 -24.18 30.01 15.00
N PHE A 22 -23.23 30.68 14.34
CA PHE A 22 -22.45 30.06 13.29
C PHE A 22 -21.60 28.97 13.93
N GLU A 23 -21.90 27.71 13.63
CA GLU A 23 -20.99 26.59 13.90
C GLU A 23 -19.66 26.88 13.16
N VAL A 24 -18.63 27.21 13.93
CA VAL A 24 -17.26 27.23 13.43
C VAL A 24 -16.89 25.79 13.09
N LYS A 25 -16.83 25.52 11.79
CA LYS A 25 -16.32 24.27 11.20
C LYS A 25 -14.98 23.94 11.88
N GLY A 26 -14.96 22.91 12.73
CA GLY A 26 -13.78 22.56 13.53
C GLY A 26 -12.52 22.43 12.67
N MET A 27 -11.47 23.18 13.02
CA MET A 27 -10.19 23.14 12.33
C MET A 27 -9.57 21.73 12.44
N LYS A 28 -9.18 21.15 11.30
CA LYS A 28 -8.48 19.85 11.26
C LYS A 28 -7.11 20.00 11.95
N PRO A 29 -6.68 19.05 12.79
CA PRO A 29 -5.33 19.09 13.37
C PRO A 29 -4.26 19.00 12.27
N ILE A 30 -3.16 19.77 12.41
CA ILE A 30 -2.03 19.77 11.46
C ILE A 30 -1.50 18.35 11.26
N CYS A 31 -1.31 17.62 12.36
CA CYS A 31 -0.77 16.27 12.37
C CYS A 31 -1.79 15.28 12.90
N ASP A 32 -1.94 14.16 12.18
CA ASP A 32 -2.66 13.00 12.66
C ASP A 32 -1.67 11.87 12.99
N THR A 33 -1.45 11.69 14.29
CA THR A 33 -0.59 10.67 14.86
C THR A 33 -1.36 9.59 15.60
N LYS A 34 -2.69 9.53 15.46
CA LYS A 34 -3.52 8.51 16.12
C LYS A 34 -3.73 7.28 15.24
N ARG A 35 -3.43 7.39 13.95
CA ARG A 35 -3.59 6.28 13.01
C ARG A 35 -2.58 5.16 13.28
N PRO A 36 -2.99 3.89 13.13
CA PRO A 36 -2.14 2.74 13.41
C PRO A 36 -1.10 2.48 12.31
N ARG A 37 -1.34 2.90 11.06
CA ARG A 37 -0.44 2.58 9.94
C ARG A 37 0.63 3.64 9.70
N LEU A 38 0.34 4.89 10.03
CA LEU A 38 1.15 6.05 9.64
C LEU A 38 0.97 7.20 10.63
N ASP A 39 1.93 8.12 10.56
CA ASP A 39 1.77 9.49 11.03
C ASP A 39 1.84 10.40 9.80
N VAL A 40 0.97 11.40 9.72
CA VAL A 40 1.02 12.40 8.65
C VAL A 40 0.71 13.78 9.17
N CYS A 41 1.46 14.76 8.68
CA CYS A 41 1.20 16.18 8.90
C CYS A 41 0.94 16.86 7.56
N ASP A 42 -0.05 17.73 7.50
CA ASP A 42 -0.43 18.50 6.32
C ASP A 42 -0.49 19.97 6.74
N VAL A 43 0.49 20.75 6.28
CA VAL A 43 0.76 22.09 6.79
C VAL A 43 0.81 23.08 5.64
N ASP A 44 -0.01 24.12 5.72
CA ASP A 44 0.02 25.28 4.83
C ASP A 44 0.76 26.45 5.52
N GLY A 45 1.44 27.29 4.75
CA GLY A 45 2.12 28.50 5.24
C GLY A 45 3.51 28.74 4.64
N ASP A 46 4.32 29.59 5.30
CA ASP A 46 5.76 29.73 4.98
C ASP A 46 6.51 28.54 5.60
N ILE A 47 6.73 27.50 4.77
CA ILE A 47 7.41 26.28 5.17
C ILE A 47 8.87 26.36 4.75
N ARG A 48 9.81 26.18 5.68
CA ARG A 48 11.26 26.15 5.41
C ARG A 48 11.86 24.81 5.79
N VAL A 49 12.29 24.04 4.78
CA VAL A 49 12.86 22.70 4.95
C VAL A 49 14.38 22.80 5.03
N GLN A 50 14.93 22.45 6.18
CA GLN A 50 16.37 22.30 6.41
C GLN A 50 16.71 20.80 6.46
N GLY A 51 16.97 20.24 5.28
CA GLY A 51 17.06 18.80 5.05
C GLY A 51 18.19 18.12 5.83
N ASN A 52 19.40 18.70 5.84
CA ASN A 52 20.56 18.18 6.58
C ASN A 52 20.35 18.09 8.10
N LEU A 53 19.41 18.85 8.67
CA LEU A 53 19.01 18.79 10.08
C LEU A 53 17.68 18.04 10.29
N SER A 54 17.11 17.45 9.24
CA SER A 54 15.80 16.79 9.27
C SER A 54 14.72 17.66 9.93
N THR A 55 14.79 18.98 9.74
CA THR A 55 13.92 19.95 10.42
C THR A 55 13.12 20.75 9.40
N ILE A 56 11.83 20.93 9.68
CA ILE A 56 10.89 21.73 8.88
C ILE A 56 10.35 22.82 9.80
N PHE A 57 10.56 24.07 9.42
CA PHE A 57 10.00 25.21 10.13
C PHE A 57 8.67 25.62 9.50
N VAL A 58 7.66 25.81 10.35
CA VAL A 58 6.37 26.39 9.99
C VAL A 58 6.37 27.81 10.53
N VAL A 59 6.55 28.77 9.64
CA VAL A 59 6.75 30.16 10.02
C VAL A 59 5.40 30.85 10.11
N SER A 60 5.11 31.43 11.28
CA SER A 60 3.88 32.19 11.52
C SER A 60 4.18 33.66 11.78
N ASN A 61 3.23 34.52 11.37
CA ASN A 61 3.29 35.92 11.71
C ASN A 61 2.89 36.15 13.18
N PRO A 62 3.39 37.22 13.83
CA PRO A 62 3.08 37.52 15.25
C PRO A 62 1.59 37.67 15.58
N ASN A 63 0.75 37.95 14.57
CA ASN A 63 -0.69 38.13 14.71
C ASN A 63 -1.50 36.86 14.36
N GLU A 64 -0.84 35.80 13.89
CA GLU A 64 -1.45 34.50 13.64
C GLU A 64 -1.25 33.63 14.88
N LEU A 65 -2.35 33.33 15.57
CA LEU A 65 -2.34 32.35 16.66
C LEU A 65 -1.78 31.04 16.08
N LEU A 66 -0.63 30.60 16.61
CA LEU A 66 -0.19 29.22 16.49
C LEU A 66 -1.25 28.37 17.19
N LEU A 67 -2.23 27.93 16.40
CA LEU A 67 -3.29 26.95 16.69
C LEU A 67 -3.35 26.56 18.17
N GLU A 68 -4.13 27.32 18.94
CA GLU A 68 -4.48 26.94 20.30
C GLU A 68 -5.18 25.59 20.25
N GLY A 69 -4.51 24.54 20.71
CA GLY A 69 -5.09 23.19 20.67
C GLY A 69 -4.20 22.01 20.99
N ASN A 70 -2.87 22.18 21.16
CA ASN A 70 -2.01 21.31 21.98
C ASN A 70 -0.62 21.94 22.12
N ASN A 71 -0.15 22.00 23.36
CA ASN A 71 1.11 22.59 23.83
C ASN A 71 2.33 21.76 23.36
N ILE A 72 2.51 21.60 22.05
CA ILE A 72 3.63 20.88 21.43
C ILE A 72 4.20 21.77 20.32
N ASP A 73 5.26 22.52 20.64
CA ASP A 73 5.97 23.41 19.70
C ASP A 73 6.57 22.67 18.48
N SER A 74 6.70 21.34 18.59
CA SER A 74 7.29 20.52 17.53
C SER A 74 6.76 19.08 17.43
N TRP A 75 6.53 18.60 16.21
CA TRP A 75 6.13 17.22 15.90
C TRP A 75 7.31 16.42 15.39
N ASN A 76 7.43 15.15 15.82
CA ASN A 76 8.45 14.24 15.33
C ASN A 76 7.78 13.12 14.54
N ILE A 77 8.00 13.11 13.22
CA ILE A 77 7.33 12.20 12.28
C ILE A 77 8.37 11.30 11.62
N LYS A 78 8.08 10.00 11.56
CA LYS A 78 8.84 9.08 10.72
C LYS A 78 8.00 8.78 9.47
N PRO A 79 8.32 9.35 8.30
CA PRO A 79 7.38 9.42 7.19
C PRO A 79 7.38 8.11 6.36
N TYR A 80 6.88 7.03 6.97
CA TYR A 80 6.82 5.68 6.37
C TYR A 80 5.57 4.92 6.87
N ALA A 81 4.84 4.25 5.96
CA ALA A 81 3.50 3.68 6.22
C ALA A 81 3.52 2.30 6.94
N ARG A 82 4.37 2.15 7.97
CA ARG A 82 4.53 0.94 8.80
C ARG A 82 4.70 1.27 10.28
N LYS A 83 3.98 2.26 10.79
CA LYS A 83 4.18 2.84 12.14
C LYS A 83 4.35 1.82 13.28
N LEU A 84 3.56 0.74 13.29
CA LEU A 84 3.61 -0.27 14.35
C LEU A 84 4.73 -1.31 14.19
N ASP A 85 5.43 -1.35 13.06
CA ASP A 85 6.60 -2.22 12.86
C ASP A 85 7.86 -1.52 13.40
N SER A 86 8.16 -1.77 14.68
CA SER A 86 9.31 -1.17 15.37
C SER A 86 10.65 -1.47 14.70
N LYS A 87 10.78 -2.59 13.97
CA LYS A 87 12.03 -3.00 13.34
C LYS A 87 12.35 -2.15 12.12
N VAL A 88 11.37 -1.90 11.26
CA VAL A 88 11.57 -1.00 10.11
C VAL A 88 11.62 0.44 10.58
N MET A 89 10.74 0.84 11.49
CA MET A 89 10.67 2.21 12.02
C MET A 89 11.93 2.60 12.78
N GLY A 90 12.69 1.65 13.34
CA GLY A 90 14.01 1.89 13.92
C GLY A 90 15.06 2.41 12.92
N LYS A 91 14.86 2.20 11.61
CA LYS A 91 15.76 2.65 10.53
C LYS A 91 15.33 3.93 9.85
N ILE A 92 14.07 4.34 10.02
CA ILE A 92 13.50 5.51 9.36
C ILE A 92 13.93 6.78 10.09
N SER A 93 14.47 7.74 9.34
CA SER A 93 14.84 9.05 9.86
C SER A 93 13.64 9.80 10.41
N THR A 94 13.82 10.47 11.54
CA THR A 94 12.79 11.31 12.15
C THR A 94 12.88 12.71 11.55
N ILE A 95 11.76 13.22 11.05
CA ILE A 95 11.61 14.61 10.64
C ILE A 95 10.94 15.39 11.78
N THR A 96 11.58 16.47 12.21
CA THR A 96 11.04 17.39 13.21
C THR A 96 10.36 18.57 12.52
N ILE A 97 9.07 18.76 12.75
CA ILE A 97 8.32 19.94 12.29
C ILE A 97 8.20 20.88 13.49
N ARG A 98 8.61 22.14 13.36
CA ARG A 98 8.64 23.11 14.46
C ARG A 98 7.96 24.42 14.06
N GLY A 99 7.09 24.94 14.92
CA GLY A 99 6.57 26.30 14.77
C GLY A 99 7.65 27.34 15.09
N ALA A 100 7.75 28.39 14.27
CA ALA A 100 8.69 29.49 14.52
C ALA A 100 8.05 30.83 14.15
N GLN A 101 8.34 31.85 14.95
CA GLN A 101 7.94 33.23 14.63
C GLN A 101 8.86 33.77 13.54
N VAL A 102 8.35 34.61 12.62
CA VAL A 102 9.16 35.27 11.58
C VAL A 102 10.37 36.02 12.17
N SER A 103 10.21 36.61 13.35
CA SER A 103 11.27 37.36 14.05
C SER A 103 12.19 36.48 14.92
N ALA A 104 12.03 35.16 14.91
CA ALA A 104 12.83 34.27 15.74
C ALA A 104 14.31 34.28 15.28
N GLU A 105 15.22 34.50 16.24
CA GLU A 105 16.64 34.37 15.99
C GLU A 105 16.99 32.94 15.55
N GLY A 106 17.78 32.81 14.48
CA GLY A 106 18.20 31.50 13.95
C GLY A 106 17.20 30.84 13.00
N LEU A 107 16.11 31.51 12.59
CA LEU A 107 15.24 31.02 11.53
C LEU A 107 16.01 31.00 10.19
N PRO A 108 16.08 29.86 9.48
CA PRO A 108 16.83 29.77 8.25
C PRO A 108 16.20 30.61 7.12
N GLU A 109 17.01 31.31 6.34
CA GLU A 109 16.55 32.01 5.14
C GLU A 109 16.36 31.04 3.96
N CYS A 110 15.41 31.35 3.09
CA CYS A 110 15.14 30.54 1.90
C CYS A 110 16.26 30.66 0.87
N ASN A 111 16.91 29.53 0.55
CA ASN A 111 17.85 29.46 -0.58
C ASN A 111 17.11 29.22 -1.90
N ARG A 112 16.10 28.33 -1.88
CA ARG A 112 15.26 28.02 -3.03
C ARG A 112 13.79 28.13 -2.66
N ASN A 113 13.03 28.87 -3.47
CA ASN A 113 11.58 29.04 -3.28
C ASN A 113 10.83 28.27 -4.35
N TYR A 114 9.78 27.57 -3.93
CA TYR A 114 8.86 26.84 -4.79
C TYR A 114 7.45 27.43 -4.64
N SER A 115 6.68 27.43 -5.72
CA SER A 115 5.28 27.87 -5.74
C SER A 115 4.27 26.72 -5.63
N ILE A 116 4.76 25.49 -5.48
CA ILE A 116 4.01 24.24 -5.43
C ILE A 116 4.15 23.58 -4.05
N PRO A 117 3.24 22.69 -3.62
CA PRO A 117 3.41 21.92 -2.40
C PRO A 117 4.59 20.94 -2.49
N ALA A 118 5.02 20.45 -1.32
CA ALA A 118 5.97 19.34 -1.19
C ALA A 118 5.37 18.14 -0.44
N ILE A 119 5.81 16.92 -0.77
CA ILE A 119 5.54 15.70 -0.01
C ILE A 119 6.86 15.09 0.45
N VAL A 120 6.98 14.84 1.75
CA VAL A 120 8.14 14.23 2.41
C VAL A 120 7.84 12.78 2.75
N PHE A 121 8.66 11.85 2.25
CA PHE A 121 8.56 10.42 2.57
C PHE A 121 9.91 9.72 2.59
N SER A 122 10.02 8.64 3.35
CA SER A 122 11.23 7.83 3.44
C SER A 122 11.21 6.67 2.44
N THR A 123 12.35 6.36 1.84
CA THR A 123 12.55 5.10 1.09
C THR A 123 13.45 4.11 1.84
N GLY A 124 13.71 4.35 3.14
CA GLY A 124 14.69 3.61 3.94
C GLY A 124 14.22 2.24 4.44
N GLY A 125 12.92 1.92 4.33
CA GLY A 125 12.28 0.76 4.95
C GLY A 125 12.51 -0.58 4.25
N TYR A 126 11.43 -1.27 3.88
CA TYR A 126 11.46 -2.59 3.21
C TYR A 126 11.49 -2.52 1.69
N VAL A 127 11.84 -1.36 1.16
CA VAL A 127 12.01 -1.09 -0.26
C VAL A 127 12.92 -2.15 -0.91
N GLY A 128 12.62 -2.52 -2.15
CA GLY A 128 13.28 -3.60 -2.88
C GLY A 128 12.52 -4.92 -2.84
N ASN A 129 11.61 -5.08 -1.89
CA ASN A 129 10.60 -6.14 -1.94
C ASN A 129 9.35 -5.60 -2.65
N THR A 130 8.93 -6.24 -3.75
CA THR A 130 7.79 -5.76 -4.57
C THR A 130 6.51 -5.55 -3.76
N PHE A 131 6.20 -6.40 -2.77
CA PHE A 131 5.02 -6.19 -1.92
C PHE A 131 5.13 -4.85 -1.18
N HIS A 132 6.26 -4.62 -0.51
CA HIS A 132 6.57 -3.40 0.23
C HIS A 132 6.65 -2.15 -0.66
N ASP A 133 7.25 -2.28 -1.85
CA ASP A 133 7.31 -1.19 -2.82
C ASP A 133 5.90 -0.65 -3.14
N PHE A 134 4.88 -1.50 -3.23
CA PHE A 134 3.51 -1.09 -3.47
C PHE A 134 2.75 -0.64 -2.22
N THR A 135 2.74 -1.47 -1.17
CA THR A 135 1.93 -1.29 0.05
C THR A 135 2.46 -0.20 1.00
N ASP A 136 3.78 0.00 1.04
CA ASP A 136 4.42 0.99 1.92
C ASP A 136 4.67 2.33 1.20
N LEU A 137 4.79 2.32 -0.13
CA LEU A 137 5.19 3.50 -0.91
C LEU A 137 4.27 3.85 -2.09
N LEU A 138 4.12 3.01 -3.13
CA LEU A 138 3.46 3.47 -4.37
C LEU A 138 1.97 3.78 -4.18
N ILE A 139 1.22 2.92 -3.48
CA ILE A 139 -0.20 3.20 -3.18
C ILE A 139 -0.32 4.42 -2.25
N PRO A 140 0.44 4.50 -1.13
CA PRO A 140 0.39 5.69 -0.29
C PRO A 140 0.81 7.00 -0.98
N LEU A 141 1.85 6.94 -1.82
CA LEU A 141 2.32 8.09 -2.58
C LEU A 141 1.28 8.54 -3.59
N TYR A 142 0.63 7.60 -4.31
CA TYR A 142 -0.50 7.90 -5.17
C TYR A 142 -1.62 8.63 -4.42
N LEU A 143 -2.09 8.06 -3.29
CA LEU A 143 -3.15 8.66 -2.48
C LEU A 143 -2.82 10.07 -2.00
N THR A 144 -1.56 10.31 -1.66
CA THR A 144 -1.12 11.62 -1.13
C THR A 144 -0.95 12.66 -2.23
N SER A 145 -0.47 12.24 -3.41
CA SER A 145 0.00 13.14 -4.47
C SER A 145 -0.99 13.39 -5.61
N ILE A 146 -1.91 12.46 -5.88
CA ILE A 146 -2.76 12.51 -7.08
C ILE A 146 -3.60 13.78 -7.17
N GLN A 147 -4.01 14.35 -6.02
CA GLN A 147 -4.76 15.60 -5.92
C GLN A 147 -4.03 16.83 -6.50
N PHE A 148 -2.69 16.76 -6.64
CA PHE A 148 -1.88 17.87 -7.15
C PHE A 148 -1.64 17.79 -8.66
N ASN A 149 -2.11 16.74 -9.34
CA ASN A 149 -2.00 16.60 -10.80
C ASN A 149 -0.58 16.84 -11.35
N GLY A 150 0.44 16.34 -10.65
CA GLY A 150 1.86 16.51 -11.01
C GLY A 150 2.52 17.77 -10.44
N GLU A 151 1.76 18.76 -9.98
CA GLU A 151 2.26 20.02 -9.40
C GLU A 151 2.62 19.86 -7.92
N VAL A 152 3.54 18.95 -7.63
CA VAL A 152 4.03 18.68 -6.26
C VAL A 152 5.48 18.22 -6.28
N GLN A 153 6.31 18.76 -5.39
CA GLN A 153 7.71 18.37 -5.25
C GLN A 153 7.85 17.18 -4.30
N PHE A 154 8.54 16.13 -4.73
CA PHE A 154 8.89 15.02 -3.83
C PHE A 154 10.22 15.27 -3.13
N LEU A 155 10.20 15.18 -1.80
CA LEU A 155 11.32 15.28 -0.90
C LEU A 155 11.53 13.93 -0.21
N VAL A 156 12.67 13.29 -0.42
CA VAL A 156 12.90 11.91 0.04
C VAL A 156 14.02 11.85 1.07
N THR A 157 13.73 11.19 2.19
CA THR A 157 14.73 10.76 3.18
C THR A 157 15.13 9.31 2.98
N ASP A 158 16.26 8.94 3.56
CA ASP A 158 16.84 7.60 3.55
C ASP A 158 16.91 7.02 2.13
N LYS A 159 17.29 7.88 1.16
CA LYS A 159 17.08 7.62 -0.27
C LYS A 159 17.68 6.29 -0.71
N ARG A 160 16.85 5.45 -1.34
CA ARG A 160 17.24 4.23 -2.05
C ARG A 160 17.17 4.45 -3.57
N PRO A 161 18.29 4.76 -4.25
CA PRO A 161 18.26 5.16 -5.66
C PRO A 161 17.64 4.12 -6.59
N TYR A 162 17.80 2.84 -6.29
CA TYR A 162 17.26 1.76 -7.11
C TYR A 162 15.73 1.77 -7.19
N TRP A 163 15.02 2.22 -6.14
CA TRP A 163 13.56 2.27 -6.13
C TRP A 163 13.02 3.35 -7.07
N ALA A 164 13.58 4.56 -6.96
CA ALA A 164 13.23 5.66 -7.86
C ALA A 164 13.54 5.31 -9.32
N LYS A 165 14.63 4.58 -9.57
CA LYS A 165 14.95 4.06 -10.90
C LYS A 165 13.95 3.01 -11.38
N LYS A 166 13.60 2.03 -10.53
CA LYS A 166 12.67 0.94 -10.83
C LYS A 166 11.28 1.46 -11.19
N TYR A 167 10.78 2.45 -10.45
CA TYR A 167 9.43 2.99 -10.59
C TYR A 167 9.38 4.37 -11.25
N ARG A 168 10.43 4.76 -11.98
CA ARG A 168 10.55 6.08 -12.60
C ARG A 168 9.31 6.50 -13.39
N ALA A 169 8.77 5.58 -14.19
CA ALA A 169 7.58 5.85 -15.02
C ALA A 169 6.34 6.23 -14.19
N VAL A 170 6.17 5.63 -13.00
CA VAL A 170 5.04 5.94 -12.10
C VAL A 170 5.31 7.24 -11.36
N VAL A 171 6.52 7.41 -10.83
CA VAL A 171 6.92 8.65 -10.12
C VAL A 171 6.74 9.88 -11.02
N GLN A 172 7.13 9.79 -12.29
CA GLN A 172 6.99 10.88 -13.27
C GLN A 172 5.54 11.17 -13.69
N LYS A 173 4.59 10.26 -13.39
CA LYS A 173 3.15 10.54 -13.55
C LYS A 173 2.55 11.23 -12.32
N LEU A 174 3.19 11.11 -11.16
CA LEU A 174 2.72 11.68 -9.89
C LEU A 174 3.33 13.06 -9.59
N SER A 175 4.50 13.36 -10.16
CA SER A 175 5.18 14.65 -10.05
C SER A 175 5.86 15.03 -11.35
N ASN A 176 5.73 16.31 -11.73
CA ASN A 176 6.43 16.92 -12.86
C ASN A 176 7.90 17.26 -12.55
N TYR A 177 8.35 17.01 -11.32
CA TYR A 177 9.65 17.44 -10.80
C TYR A 177 10.53 16.25 -10.40
N GLU A 178 11.85 16.42 -10.48
CA GLU A 178 12.80 15.41 -10.04
C GLU A 178 12.81 15.28 -8.51
N ILE A 179 12.99 14.05 -8.01
CA ILE A 179 13.02 13.78 -6.56
C ILE A 179 14.26 14.42 -5.92
N ILE A 180 14.04 15.26 -4.91
CA ILE A 180 15.11 15.84 -4.09
C ILE A 180 15.41 14.91 -2.91
N ALA A 181 16.68 14.56 -2.72
CA ALA A 181 17.14 13.81 -1.57
C ALA A 181 17.52 14.79 -0.45
N ILE A 182 16.68 14.93 0.58
CA ILE A 182 16.85 16.04 1.53
C ILE A 182 17.95 15.80 2.56
N ASP A 183 18.34 14.54 2.81
CA ASP A 183 19.38 14.20 3.80
C ASP A 183 20.76 14.79 3.47
N HIS A 184 20.99 15.12 2.21
CA HIS A 184 22.25 15.67 1.71
C HIS A 184 22.10 17.10 1.18
N GLU A 185 20.94 17.71 1.39
CA GLU A 185 20.65 19.05 0.92
C GLU A 185 21.12 20.09 1.93
N SER A 186 22.01 20.98 1.49
CA SER A 186 22.51 22.09 2.31
C SER A 186 21.63 23.34 2.18
N GLU A 187 20.89 23.45 1.08
CA GLU A 187 19.99 24.58 0.85
C GLU A 187 18.68 24.43 1.61
N VAL A 188 18.19 25.55 2.11
CA VAL A 188 16.86 25.66 2.71
C VAL A 188 15.83 25.78 1.60
N LEU A 189 14.93 24.80 1.52
CA LEU A 189 13.89 24.73 0.50
C LEU A 189 12.58 25.26 1.07
N CYS A 190 11.98 26.24 0.41
CA CYS A 190 10.78 26.90 0.88
C CYS A 190 9.56 26.61 0.02
N PHE A 191 8.45 26.26 0.67
CA PHE A 191 7.21 25.84 0.03
C PHE A 191 5.99 26.52 0.67
N PRO A 192 4.90 26.76 -0.07
CA PRO A 192 3.64 27.28 0.46
C PRO A 192 2.84 26.23 1.26
N ARG A 193 3.17 24.94 1.11
CA ARG A 193 2.53 23.81 1.79
C ARG A 193 3.44 22.60 1.79
N ILE A 194 3.39 21.80 2.84
CA ILE A 194 4.10 20.53 2.94
C ILE A 194 3.24 19.43 3.56
N ILE A 195 3.35 18.23 3.02
CA ILE A 195 2.82 17.01 3.63
C ILE A 195 3.99 16.14 4.06
N VAL A 196 4.04 15.75 5.35
CA VAL A 196 5.10 14.89 5.90
C VAL A 196 4.50 13.55 6.28
N GLY A 197 4.92 12.49 5.61
CA GLY A 197 4.27 11.17 5.67
C GLY A 197 3.37 10.92 4.46
N LEU A 198 2.89 9.69 4.32
CA LEU A 198 2.04 9.26 3.21
C LEU A 198 0.70 8.72 3.74
N GLU A 199 -0.39 9.07 3.07
CA GLU A 199 -1.74 8.58 3.34
C GLU A 199 -1.86 7.08 3.04
N SER A 200 -2.42 6.29 3.97
CA SER A 200 -2.50 4.83 3.82
C SER A 200 -3.56 4.22 4.75
N HIS A 201 -4.51 3.51 4.17
CA HIS A 201 -5.69 3.00 4.89
C HIS A 201 -5.65 1.49 5.14
N LYS A 202 -5.07 0.74 4.21
CA LYS A 202 -5.00 -0.73 4.20
C LYS A 202 -3.58 -1.18 3.86
N GLU A 203 -3.34 -2.49 3.89
CA GLU A 203 -2.10 -3.09 3.39
C GLU A 203 -2.01 -2.92 1.87
N PHE A 204 -2.39 -3.93 1.09
CA PHE A 204 -2.23 -3.88 -0.37
C PHE A 204 -3.48 -3.35 -1.07
N SER A 205 -4.11 -2.28 -0.55
CA SER A 205 -5.32 -1.72 -1.16
C SER A 205 -5.63 -0.28 -0.74
N ILE A 206 -6.68 0.29 -1.32
CA ILE A 206 -7.27 1.58 -1.01
C ILE A 206 -8.66 1.36 -0.42
N ASP A 207 -8.89 1.93 0.77
CA ASP A 207 -10.22 1.96 1.39
C ASP A 207 -11.09 3.05 0.75
N ALA A 208 -12.04 2.64 -0.10
CA ALA A 208 -12.96 3.53 -0.80
C ALA A 208 -13.93 4.29 0.15
N SER A 209 -14.06 3.87 1.41
CA SER A 209 -14.82 4.64 2.41
C SER A 209 -14.05 5.85 2.96
N LYS A 210 -12.73 5.87 2.76
CA LYS A 210 -11.81 6.90 3.26
C LYS A 210 -11.12 7.70 2.15
N SER A 211 -11.31 7.32 0.89
CA SER A 211 -10.71 7.98 -0.27
C SER A 211 -11.72 8.13 -1.40
N SER A 212 -11.63 9.22 -2.16
CA SER A 212 -12.33 9.36 -3.44
C SER A 212 -11.74 8.49 -4.55
N TYR A 213 -10.56 7.88 -4.32
CA TYR A 213 -9.88 7.02 -5.27
C TYR A 213 -10.01 5.55 -4.86
N THR A 214 -9.89 4.68 -5.84
CA THR A 214 -10.00 3.23 -5.69
C THR A 214 -8.76 2.52 -6.22
N MET A 215 -8.68 1.21 -5.96
CA MET A 215 -7.66 0.37 -6.57
C MET A 215 -7.75 0.33 -8.10
N LYS A 216 -8.94 0.54 -8.68
CA LYS A 216 -9.10 0.67 -10.13
C LYS A 216 -8.38 1.92 -10.65
N ASP A 217 -8.55 3.06 -9.99
CA ASP A 217 -7.91 4.32 -10.39
C ASP A 217 -6.38 4.24 -10.27
N PHE A 218 -5.88 3.61 -9.19
CA PHE A 218 -4.45 3.36 -9.05
C PHE A 218 -3.90 2.45 -10.16
N ARG A 219 -4.65 1.41 -10.56
CA ARG A 219 -4.24 0.56 -11.68
C ARG A 219 -4.24 1.32 -12.99
N GLU A 220 -5.16 2.26 -13.20
CA GLU A 220 -5.15 3.09 -14.41
C GLU A 220 -3.92 3.99 -14.50
N LEU A 221 -3.45 4.53 -13.37
CA LEU A 221 -2.14 5.20 -13.30
C LEU A 221 -1.01 4.25 -13.73
N LEU A 222 -0.97 3.02 -13.21
CA LEU A 222 0.08 2.05 -13.58
C LEU A 222 0.00 1.69 -15.08
N ARG A 223 -1.20 1.49 -15.59
CA ARG A 223 -1.45 1.16 -17.00
C ARG A 223 -0.95 2.25 -17.92
N SER A 224 -1.29 3.52 -17.62
CA SER A 224 -0.81 4.67 -18.39
C SER A 224 0.70 4.89 -18.22
N SER A 225 1.27 4.63 -17.05
CA SER A 225 2.71 4.75 -16.77
C SER A 225 3.54 3.77 -17.63
N TYR A 226 3.07 2.53 -17.79
CA TYR A 226 3.78 1.47 -18.51
C TYR A 226 3.23 1.18 -19.91
N SER A 227 2.27 1.98 -20.39
CA SER A 227 1.62 1.81 -21.70
C SER A 227 1.01 0.42 -21.90
N LEU A 228 0.29 -0.08 -20.89
CA LEU A 228 -0.29 -1.43 -20.87
C LEU A 228 -1.50 -1.51 -21.80
N LYS A 229 -1.40 -2.37 -22.83
CA LYS A 229 -2.38 -2.44 -23.92
C LYS A 229 -3.65 -3.20 -23.58
N ARG A 230 -3.59 -4.19 -22.67
CA ARG A 230 -4.74 -5.07 -22.39
C ARG A 230 -5.53 -4.55 -21.21
N GLU A 231 -6.69 -3.97 -21.49
CA GLU A 231 -7.63 -3.48 -20.47
C GLU A 231 -8.34 -4.60 -19.74
N SER A 232 -8.86 -5.58 -20.48
CA SER A 232 -9.62 -6.71 -19.95
C SER A 232 -9.21 -8.03 -20.61
N VAL A 233 -9.49 -9.15 -19.95
CA VAL A 233 -9.36 -10.48 -20.55
C VAL A 233 -10.37 -10.62 -21.70
N ILE A 234 -10.00 -11.37 -22.73
CA ILE A 234 -10.91 -11.69 -23.83
C ILE A 234 -11.91 -12.73 -23.33
N ASN A 235 -13.21 -12.47 -23.48
CA ASN A 235 -14.25 -13.46 -23.24
C ASN A 235 -13.99 -14.71 -24.10
N LEU A 236 -13.69 -15.85 -23.48
CA LEU A 236 -13.42 -17.08 -24.22
C LEU A 236 -14.64 -17.58 -25.03
N ARG A 237 -15.87 -17.20 -24.69
CA ARG A 237 -17.08 -17.51 -25.49
C ARG A 237 -17.15 -16.72 -26.79
N ASN A 238 -16.61 -15.51 -26.80
CA ASN A 238 -16.61 -14.62 -27.96
C ASN A 238 -15.27 -14.67 -28.72
N ALA A 239 -14.30 -15.42 -28.21
CA ALA A 239 -13.00 -15.57 -28.83
C ALA A 239 -13.08 -16.43 -30.09
N THR A 240 -12.13 -16.22 -31.00
CA THR A 240 -11.98 -17.06 -32.19
C THR A 240 -11.75 -18.51 -31.79
N GLU A 241 -12.32 -19.45 -32.55
CA GLU A 241 -12.15 -20.87 -32.30
C GLU A 241 -10.65 -21.23 -32.21
N GLY A 242 -10.28 -21.94 -31.15
CA GLY A 242 -8.89 -22.28 -30.86
C GLY A 242 -8.11 -21.28 -29.99
N THR A 243 -8.70 -20.14 -29.59
CA THR A 243 -8.06 -19.21 -28.64
C THR A 243 -7.86 -19.88 -27.29
N ARG A 244 -6.63 -19.86 -26.77
CA ARG A 244 -6.28 -20.42 -25.46
C ARG A 244 -6.00 -19.31 -24.45
N PRO A 245 -6.55 -19.39 -23.23
CA PRO A 245 -6.20 -18.46 -22.16
C PRO A 245 -4.75 -18.66 -21.74
N ARG A 246 -4.05 -17.55 -21.47
CA ARG A 246 -2.64 -17.55 -21.07
C ARG A 246 -2.52 -17.59 -19.55
N LEU A 247 -1.77 -18.56 -19.04
CA LEU A 247 -1.54 -18.77 -17.63
C LEU A 247 -0.06 -18.59 -17.29
N LEU A 248 0.24 -17.66 -16.39
CA LEU A 248 1.57 -17.46 -15.84
C LEU A 248 1.68 -18.18 -14.49
N VAL A 249 2.62 -19.10 -14.38
CA VAL A 249 3.07 -19.66 -13.09
C VAL A 249 4.29 -18.87 -12.63
N ILE A 250 4.18 -18.19 -11.48
CA ILE A 250 5.32 -17.51 -10.86
C ILE A 250 6.27 -18.57 -10.31
N SER A 251 7.48 -18.63 -10.89
CA SER A 251 8.60 -19.37 -10.32
C SER A 251 9.41 -18.48 -9.37
N ARG A 252 10.18 -19.11 -8.49
CA ARG A 252 10.96 -18.42 -7.45
C ARG A 252 12.31 -19.10 -7.27
N GLY A 253 13.40 -18.34 -7.36
CA GLY A 253 14.75 -18.83 -7.07
C GLY A 253 15.07 -18.91 -5.57
N GLY A 254 14.38 -18.09 -4.76
CA GLY A 254 14.60 -17.94 -3.31
C GLY A 254 13.78 -18.90 -2.43
N THR A 255 12.84 -18.38 -1.65
CA THR A 255 12.01 -19.17 -0.72
C THR A 255 10.63 -19.49 -1.29
N ARG A 256 9.91 -20.47 -0.71
CA ARG A 256 8.56 -20.90 -1.15
C ARG A 256 8.51 -21.23 -2.63
N LYS A 257 9.46 -22.05 -3.06
CA LYS A 257 9.55 -22.57 -4.42
C LYS A 257 8.38 -23.50 -4.69
N LEU A 258 7.93 -23.50 -5.94
CA LEU A 258 7.02 -24.53 -6.45
C LEU A 258 7.88 -25.65 -7.07
N LEU A 259 8.02 -26.76 -6.36
CA LEU A 259 8.97 -27.83 -6.67
C LEU A 259 8.59 -28.65 -7.90
N ASN A 260 7.33 -28.63 -8.32
CA ASN A 260 6.82 -29.32 -9.50
C ASN A 260 6.05 -28.38 -10.44
N ALA A 261 6.59 -27.17 -10.66
CA ALA A 261 5.99 -26.17 -11.56
C ALA A 261 5.76 -26.69 -12.99
N GLU A 262 6.69 -27.50 -13.52
CA GLU A 262 6.56 -28.11 -14.86
C GLU A 262 5.41 -29.14 -14.93
N GLU A 263 5.18 -29.91 -13.86
CA GLU A 263 4.04 -30.84 -13.81
C GLU A 263 2.70 -30.09 -13.80
N LEU A 264 2.66 -28.96 -13.07
CA LEU A 264 1.53 -28.04 -13.08
C LEU A 264 1.31 -27.46 -14.48
N ALA A 265 2.37 -26.98 -15.12
CA ALA A 265 2.31 -26.42 -16.47
C ALA A 265 1.75 -27.45 -17.47
N GLY A 266 2.29 -28.66 -17.49
CA GLY A 266 1.78 -29.72 -18.36
C GLY A 266 0.32 -30.11 -18.07
N MET A 267 -0.15 -30.00 -16.82
CA MET A 267 -1.57 -30.19 -16.50
C MET A 267 -2.44 -29.05 -17.05
N ALA A 268 -2.02 -27.80 -16.90
CA ALA A 268 -2.73 -26.65 -17.43
C ALA A 268 -2.78 -26.66 -18.97
N GLU A 269 -1.69 -27.04 -19.65
CA GLU A 269 -1.67 -27.20 -21.11
C GLU A 269 -2.69 -28.25 -21.59
N ARG A 270 -2.76 -29.41 -20.92
CA ARG A 270 -3.77 -30.44 -21.22
C ARG A 270 -5.21 -29.97 -20.97
N LEU A 271 -5.40 -28.93 -20.16
CA LEU A 271 -6.70 -28.30 -19.94
C LEU A 271 -6.98 -27.17 -20.94
N GLY A 272 -6.04 -26.84 -21.83
CA GLY A 272 -6.22 -25.85 -22.89
C GLY A 272 -5.62 -24.47 -22.61
N PHE A 273 -4.80 -24.32 -21.56
CA PHE A 273 -4.05 -23.08 -21.35
C PHE A 273 -2.80 -23.01 -22.25
N GLU A 274 -2.38 -21.81 -22.58
CA GLU A 274 -0.99 -21.50 -22.96
C GLU A 274 -0.23 -21.12 -21.69
N VAL A 275 0.84 -21.83 -21.35
CA VAL A 275 1.49 -21.68 -20.04
C VAL A 275 2.90 -21.11 -20.18
N ALA A 276 3.25 -20.20 -19.27
CA ALA A 276 4.63 -19.79 -19.04
C ALA A 276 4.97 -19.96 -17.56
N VAL A 277 6.20 -20.40 -17.28
CA VAL A 277 6.73 -20.55 -15.91
C VAL A 277 7.90 -19.58 -15.79
N GLU A 278 7.70 -18.45 -15.11
CA GLU A 278 8.68 -17.35 -15.12
C GLU A 278 8.91 -16.77 -13.73
N GLU A 279 10.16 -16.36 -13.46
CA GLU A 279 10.49 -15.54 -12.31
C GLU A 279 10.34 -14.07 -12.71
N ILE A 280 9.51 -13.33 -11.98
CA ILE A 280 9.24 -11.93 -12.32
C ILE A 280 10.46 -11.08 -12.00
N GLY A 281 11.10 -10.55 -13.05
CA GLY A 281 12.30 -9.73 -12.94
C GLY A 281 12.09 -8.37 -12.25
N GLU A 282 13.19 -7.73 -11.87
CA GLU A 282 13.17 -6.48 -11.08
C GLU A 282 12.78 -5.23 -11.90
N ASN A 283 12.84 -5.29 -13.23
CA ASN A 283 12.46 -4.17 -14.09
C ASN A 283 10.93 -4.07 -14.19
N ALA A 284 10.35 -3.05 -13.53
CA ALA A 284 8.90 -2.87 -13.45
C ALA A 284 8.23 -2.69 -14.83
N SER A 285 8.91 -2.08 -15.81
CA SER A 285 8.35 -1.92 -17.17
C SER A 285 8.25 -3.25 -17.91
N VAL A 286 9.26 -4.11 -17.78
CA VAL A 286 9.26 -5.44 -18.43
C VAL A 286 8.27 -6.35 -17.70
N ALA A 287 8.30 -6.37 -16.37
CA ALA A 287 7.40 -7.16 -15.54
C ALA A 287 5.93 -6.80 -15.79
N SER A 288 5.60 -5.50 -15.86
CA SER A 288 4.23 -5.05 -16.10
C SER A 288 3.70 -5.45 -17.48
N GLN A 289 4.49 -5.30 -18.54
CA GLN A 289 4.11 -5.73 -19.89
C GLN A 289 3.92 -7.25 -19.98
N MET A 290 4.84 -8.01 -19.39
CA MET A 290 4.76 -9.46 -19.32
C MET A 290 3.49 -9.89 -18.60
N VAL A 291 3.25 -9.41 -17.37
CA VAL A 291 2.08 -9.83 -16.57
C VAL A 291 0.76 -9.37 -17.19
N ASN A 292 0.70 -8.19 -17.80
CA ASN A 292 -0.49 -7.72 -18.52
C ASN A 292 -0.85 -8.61 -19.72
N SER A 293 0.11 -9.39 -20.21
CA SER A 293 -0.10 -10.37 -21.27
C SER A 293 -0.75 -11.68 -20.80
N PHE A 294 -1.03 -11.89 -19.51
CA PHE A 294 -1.67 -13.13 -19.04
C PHE A 294 -3.13 -12.93 -18.64
N ASP A 295 -3.88 -14.03 -18.60
CA ASP A 295 -5.29 -14.11 -18.21
C ASP A 295 -5.45 -14.77 -16.83
N VAL A 296 -4.50 -15.62 -16.46
CA VAL A 296 -4.38 -16.25 -15.15
C VAL A 296 -2.97 -16.07 -14.61
N LEU A 297 -2.87 -15.71 -13.32
CA LEU A 297 -1.61 -15.69 -12.58
C LEU A 297 -1.69 -16.69 -11.43
N VAL A 298 -0.72 -17.60 -11.34
CA VAL A 298 -0.64 -18.62 -10.29
C VAL A 298 0.65 -18.44 -9.53
N GLY A 299 0.60 -18.47 -8.20
CA GLY A 299 1.83 -18.43 -7.41
C GLY A 299 1.63 -18.78 -5.94
N VAL A 300 2.71 -19.24 -5.32
CA VAL A 300 2.77 -19.43 -3.88
C VAL A 300 2.73 -18.07 -3.19
N HIS A 301 1.94 -17.96 -2.11
CA HIS A 301 1.80 -16.73 -1.31
C HIS A 301 3.14 -16.03 -1.12
N GLY A 302 3.24 -14.77 -1.54
CA GLY A 302 4.45 -13.96 -1.42
C GLY A 302 4.47 -12.75 -2.34
N ALA A 303 5.56 -11.98 -2.29
CA ALA A 303 5.68 -10.70 -2.99
C ALA A 303 5.57 -10.79 -4.53
N GLY A 304 5.75 -11.98 -5.12
CA GLY A 304 5.52 -12.20 -6.54
C GLY A 304 4.06 -11.95 -6.94
N LEU A 305 3.09 -12.32 -6.09
CA LEU A 305 1.67 -12.14 -6.36
C LEU A 305 1.24 -10.67 -6.40
N THR A 306 2.03 -9.75 -5.84
CA THR A 306 1.79 -8.30 -5.93
C THR A 306 1.70 -7.82 -7.37
N ASN A 307 2.36 -8.52 -8.31
CA ASN A 307 2.28 -8.21 -9.73
C ASN A 307 0.87 -8.37 -10.33
N MET A 308 -0.10 -8.91 -9.59
CA MET A 308 -1.51 -8.94 -10.01
C MET A 308 -2.08 -7.55 -10.35
N VAL A 309 -1.49 -6.46 -9.84
CA VAL A 309 -1.83 -5.08 -10.21
C VAL A 309 -1.72 -4.81 -11.72
N PHE A 310 -0.86 -5.56 -12.42
CA PHE A 310 -0.62 -5.40 -13.86
C PHE A 310 -1.47 -6.31 -14.74
N LEU A 311 -2.23 -7.25 -14.16
CA LEU A 311 -3.15 -8.07 -14.93
C LEU A 311 -4.17 -7.19 -15.68
N PRO A 312 -4.85 -7.69 -16.71
CA PRO A 312 -6.07 -7.05 -17.22
C PRO A 312 -7.24 -7.21 -16.24
N GLU A 313 -8.31 -6.43 -16.40
CA GLU A 313 -9.59 -6.64 -15.69
C GLU A 313 -10.17 -8.04 -15.98
N ASN A 314 -10.89 -8.62 -15.02
CA ASN A 314 -11.50 -9.96 -15.08
C ASN A 314 -10.49 -11.12 -15.18
N ALA A 315 -9.18 -10.86 -15.04
CA ALA A 315 -8.19 -11.92 -14.93
C ALA A 315 -8.35 -12.70 -13.61
N VAL A 316 -7.82 -13.93 -13.60
CA VAL A 316 -7.87 -14.82 -12.43
C VAL A 316 -6.52 -14.83 -11.72
N ILE A 317 -6.53 -14.58 -10.41
CA ILE A 317 -5.38 -14.83 -9.54
C ILE A 317 -5.65 -16.12 -8.76
N ILE A 318 -4.71 -17.06 -8.83
CA ILE A 318 -4.73 -18.31 -8.07
C ILE A 318 -3.61 -18.24 -7.03
N GLN A 319 -4.00 -18.08 -5.77
CA GLN A 319 -3.07 -18.06 -4.66
C GLN A 319 -2.92 -19.46 -4.05
N ILE A 320 -1.69 -19.98 -4.08
CA ILE A 320 -1.33 -21.18 -3.32
C ILE A 320 -0.93 -20.75 -1.91
N VAL A 321 -1.72 -21.14 -0.92
CA VAL A 321 -1.56 -20.75 0.50
C VAL A 321 -0.77 -21.85 1.22
N PRO A 322 0.45 -21.55 1.71
CA PRO A 322 1.26 -22.49 2.51
C PRO A 322 0.63 -22.81 3.87
N LEU A 323 1.18 -23.80 4.57
CA LEU A 323 0.84 -24.07 5.97
C LEU A 323 1.24 -22.90 6.87
N GLY A 324 0.67 -22.85 8.09
CA GLY A 324 0.95 -21.81 9.08
C GLY A 324 -0.26 -20.94 9.45
N ASN A 325 -1.49 -21.42 9.27
CA ASN A 325 -2.71 -20.62 9.53
C ASN A 325 -2.69 -19.26 8.81
N MET A 326 -2.31 -19.29 7.53
CA MET A 326 -2.04 -18.13 6.67
C MET A 326 -3.29 -17.47 6.12
N GLU A 327 -4.49 -17.98 6.41
CA GLU A 327 -5.77 -17.56 5.85
C GLU A 327 -6.02 -16.06 6.00
N GLY A 328 -5.85 -15.53 7.21
CA GLY A 328 -6.06 -14.11 7.47
C GLY A 328 -5.08 -13.24 6.67
N ILE A 329 -3.83 -13.68 6.57
CA ILE A 329 -2.77 -12.97 5.83
C ILE A 329 -3.03 -13.04 4.33
N ALA A 330 -3.35 -14.23 3.79
CA ALA A 330 -3.70 -14.44 2.39
C ALA A 330 -4.87 -13.55 1.97
N ARG A 331 -5.92 -13.53 2.81
CA ARG A 331 -7.10 -12.71 2.59
C ARG A 331 -6.80 -11.22 2.53
N ILE A 332 -6.15 -10.67 3.56
CA ILE A 332 -5.86 -9.23 3.66
C ILE A 332 -4.87 -8.80 2.57
N TYR A 333 -3.92 -9.67 2.21
CA TYR A 333 -2.84 -9.29 1.30
C TYR A 333 -3.20 -9.49 -0.17
N PHE A 334 -4.08 -10.43 -0.52
CA PHE A 334 -4.33 -10.76 -1.92
C PHE A 334 -5.80 -11.04 -2.27
N GLU A 335 -6.61 -11.65 -1.41
CA GLU A 335 -8.03 -11.89 -1.75
C GLU A 335 -8.82 -10.58 -1.86
N GLU A 336 -8.84 -9.77 -0.81
CA GLU A 336 -9.60 -8.51 -0.79
C GLU A 336 -9.06 -7.53 -1.84
N PRO A 337 -7.73 -7.31 -1.94
CA PRO A 337 -7.17 -6.48 -3.00
C PRO A 337 -7.51 -6.96 -4.41
N ALA A 338 -7.50 -8.27 -4.68
CA ALA A 338 -7.85 -8.78 -6.01
C ALA A 338 -9.29 -8.43 -6.39
N LYS A 339 -10.24 -8.58 -5.47
CA LYS A 339 -11.64 -8.21 -5.69
C LYS A 339 -11.80 -6.71 -5.91
N GLU A 340 -11.12 -5.89 -5.11
CA GLU A 340 -11.12 -4.42 -5.25
C GLU A 340 -10.44 -3.95 -6.55
N MET A 341 -9.61 -4.80 -7.16
CA MET A 341 -9.04 -4.60 -8.48
C MET A 341 -9.94 -5.13 -9.61
N ASN A 342 -11.14 -5.67 -9.37
CA ASN A 342 -11.92 -6.35 -10.41
C ASN A 342 -11.18 -7.56 -11.04
N LEU A 343 -10.54 -8.35 -10.19
CA LEU A 343 -9.96 -9.65 -10.53
C LEU A 343 -10.76 -10.76 -9.86
N HIS A 344 -10.75 -11.95 -10.46
CA HIS A 344 -11.27 -13.14 -9.80
C HIS A 344 -10.19 -13.78 -8.94
N TYR A 345 -10.53 -14.12 -7.70
CA TYR A 345 -9.60 -14.76 -6.77
C TYR A 345 -9.99 -16.22 -6.54
N LEU A 346 -9.01 -17.11 -6.68
CA LEU A 346 -9.10 -18.52 -6.30
C LEU A 346 -8.00 -18.84 -5.28
N GLU A 347 -8.37 -19.58 -4.24
CA GLU A 347 -7.45 -20.02 -3.21
C GLU A 347 -7.21 -21.53 -3.31
N TYR A 348 -5.95 -21.95 -3.17
CA TYR A 348 -5.58 -23.34 -2.98
C TYR A 348 -4.74 -23.48 -1.71
N LYS A 349 -5.35 -24.03 -0.65
CA LYS A 349 -4.65 -24.39 0.57
C LYS A 349 -3.95 -25.73 0.41
N ILE A 350 -2.65 -25.74 0.66
CA ILE A 350 -1.86 -26.97 0.58
C ILE A 350 -2.17 -27.87 1.79
N SER A 351 -2.05 -29.17 1.58
CA SER A 351 -2.01 -30.17 2.66
C SER A 351 -0.59 -30.35 3.21
N ILE A 352 -0.47 -31.04 4.34
CA ILE A 352 0.83 -31.41 4.93
C ILE A 352 1.71 -32.16 3.91
N ASN A 353 1.10 -33.07 3.12
CA ASN A 353 1.79 -33.86 2.09
C ASN A 353 2.35 -33.04 0.92
N GLU A 354 1.94 -31.79 0.78
CA GLU A 354 2.39 -30.87 -0.27
C GLU A 354 3.44 -29.88 0.25
N SER A 355 3.80 -29.94 1.53
CA SER A 355 4.79 -29.08 2.16
C SER A 355 6.14 -29.76 2.32
N SER A 356 7.22 -29.06 1.98
CA SER A 356 8.59 -29.55 2.22
C SER A 356 8.94 -29.64 3.70
N LEU A 357 8.13 -29.08 4.60
CA LEU A 357 8.34 -29.16 6.05
C LEU A 357 8.34 -30.61 6.56
N LEU A 358 7.69 -31.55 5.87
CA LEU A 358 7.77 -32.99 6.19
C LEU A 358 9.18 -33.58 6.06
N GLN A 359 10.11 -32.89 5.39
CA GLN A 359 11.52 -33.30 5.34
C GLN A 359 12.28 -32.93 6.63
N LYS A 360 11.71 -32.02 7.44
CA LYS A 360 12.32 -31.49 8.66
C LYS A 360 11.58 -31.92 9.92
N TYR A 361 10.26 -32.10 9.83
CA TYR A 361 9.37 -32.41 10.95
C TYR A 361 8.58 -33.69 10.67
N SER A 362 8.33 -34.47 11.72
CA SER A 362 7.47 -35.65 11.64
C SER A 362 6.02 -35.26 11.39
N TYR A 363 5.23 -36.14 10.77
CA TYR A 363 3.82 -35.86 10.44
C TYR A 363 2.96 -35.42 11.64
N ASP A 364 3.22 -35.98 12.82
CA ASP A 364 2.50 -35.68 14.07
C ASP A 364 3.06 -34.46 14.83
N ASP A 365 4.03 -33.74 14.25
CA ASP A 365 4.65 -32.58 14.90
C ASP A 365 3.60 -31.46 15.11
N PRO A 366 3.53 -30.85 16.32
CA PRO A 366 2.59 -29.78 16.62
C PRO A 366 2.62 -28.61 15.64
N ILE A 367 3.75 -28.36 14.96
CA ILE A 367 3.90 -27.30 13.96
C ILE A 367 2.83 -27.32 12.85
N PHE A 368 2.24 -28.49 12.57
CA PHE A 368 1.20 -28.65 11.55
C PHE A 368 -0.22 -28.39 12.05
N ASN A 369 -0.45 -28.48 13.36
CA ASN A 369 -1.80 -28.45 13.96
C ASN A 369 -2.00 -27.32 14.98
N ASP A 370 -0.92 -26.82 15.60
CA ASP A 370 -0.93 -25.71 16.54
C ASP A 370 0.15 -24.69 16.17
N THR A 371 -0.27 -23.64 15.45
CA THR A 371 0.63 -22.57 15.01
C THR A 371 0.74 -21.43 16.02
N ASP A 372 -0.14 -21.38 17.03
CA ASP A 372 -0.26 -20.26 17.97
C ASP A 372 1.03 -19.95 18.74
N PRO A 373 1.82 -20.95 19.20
CA PRO A 373 3.11 -20.70 19.83
C PRO A 373 4.06 -19.87 18.94
N TYR A 374 4.09 -20.16 17.64
CA TYR A 374 4.97 -19.47 16.69
C TYR A 374 4.50 -18.05 16.36
N TYR A 375 3.19 -17.78 16.48
CA TYR A 375 2.66 -16.42 16.45
C TYR A 375 3.00 -15.65 17.74
N LYS A 376 3.01 -16.32 18.90
CA LYS A 376 3.41 -15.73 20.19
C LYS A 376 4.91 -15.41 20.25
N ASP A 377 5.75 -16.23 19.64
CA ASP A 377 7.19 -15.99 19.47
C ASP A 377 7.49 -14.87 18.45
N GLY A 378 6.45 -14.38 17.78
CA GLY A 378 6.46 -13.19 16.92
C GLY A 378 6.72 -13.49 15.45
N TRP A 379 6.49 -12.48 14.62
CA TRP A 379 6.55 -12.56 13.15
C TRP A 379 7.83 -13.19 12.59
N ARG A 380 8.97 -13.00 13.26
CA ARG A 380 10.26 -13.55 12.80
C ARG A 380 10.27 -15.08 12.85
N ALA A 381 9.80 -15.68 13.94
CA ALA A 381 9.75 -17.14 14.08
C ALA A 381 8.79 -17.73 13.04
N PHE A 382 7.59 -17.14 12.97
CA PHE A 382 6.59 -17.47 11.97
C PHE A 382 7.15 -17.44 10.53
N LYS A 383 7.75 -16.31 10.12
CA LYS A 383 8.32 -16.14 8.78
C LYS A 383 9.40 -17.19 8.49
N THR A 384 10.28 -17.44 9.45
CA THR A 384 11.40 -18.37 9.26
C THR A 384 10.88 -19.76 8.90
N ILE A 385 9.89 -20.26 9.64
CA ILE A 385 9.35 -21.60 9.45
C ILE A 385 8.45 -21.65 8.20
N PHE A 386 7.40 -20.83 8.17
CA PHE A 386 6.30 -21.02 7.21
C PHE A 386 6.51 -20.26 5.88
N LEU A 387 7.42 -19.27 5.83
CA LEU A 387 7.67 -18.46 4.64
C LEU A 387 9.08 -18.58 4.06
N ASP A 388 10.07 -18.99 4.86
CA ASP A 388 11.45 -19.16 4.40
C ASP A 388 11.80 -20.64 4.20
N ASP A 389 11.40 -21.50 5.14
CA ASP A 389 11.79 -22.92 5.20
C ASP A 389 10.81 -23.90 4.54
N GLN A 390 9.71 -23.38 4.00
CA GLN A 390 8.63 -24.15 3.39
C GLN A 390 8.56 -23.87 1.88
N ASP A 391 8.86 -24.90 1.10
CA ASP A 391 8.58 -25.01 -0.34
C ASP A 391 7.37 -25.91 -0.56
N VAL A 392 6.75 -25.82 -1.75
CA VAL A 392 5.49 -26.49 -2.08
C VAL A 392 5.69 -27.46 -3.21
N LYS A 393 5.23 -28.71 -3.04
CA LYS A 393 5.05 -29.68 -4.13
C LYS A 393 3.56 -30.02 -4.23
N LEU A 394 2.90 -29.50 -5.26
CA LEU A 394 1.44 -29.60 -5.39
C LEU A 394 0.98 -31.03 -5.72
N ASP A 395 -0.16 -31.40 -5.16
CA ASP A 395 -0.99 -32.49 -5.67
C ASP A 395 -1.70 -31.98 -6.94
N ILE A 396 -1.16 -32.35 -8.10
CA ILE A 396 -1.65 -31.90 -9.40
C ILE A 396 -3.09 -32.38 -9.69
N ILE A 397 -3.51 -33.52 -9.12
CA ILE A 397 -4.86 -34.05 -9.29
C ILE A 397 -5.86 -33.18 -8.52
N ARG A 398 -5.53 -32.78 -7.30
CA ARG A 398 -6.34 -31.82 -6.53
C ARG A 398 -6.32 -30.45 -7.18
N PHE A 399 -5.15 -29.95 -7.58
CA PHE A 399 -4.99 -28.63 -8.17
C PHE A 399 -5.72 -28.49 -9.52
N ARG A 400 -5.88 -29.58 -10.28
CA ARG A 400 -6.68 -29.62 -11.53
C ARG A 400 -8.07 -29.00 -11.35
N LYS A 401 -8.71 -29.18 -10.19
CA LYS A 401 -10.04 -28.62 -9.91
C LYS A 401 -10.03 -27.09 -9.91
N VAL A 402 -8.97 -26.47 -9.40
CA VAL A 402 -8.81 -25.01 -9.36
C VAL A 402 -8.57 -24.45 -10.76
N LEU A 403 -7.78 -25.14 -11.59
CA LEU A 403 -7.58 -24.76 -13.00
C LEU A 403 -8.90 -24.81 -13.80
N LEU A 404 -9.75 -25.80 -13.55
CA LEU A 404 -11.08 -25.88 -14.18
C LEU A 404 -12.00 -24.73 -13.73
N GLN A 405 -11.96 -24.34 -12.46
CA GLN A 405 -12.68 -23.17 -11.96
C GLN A 405 -12.17 -21.88 -12.61
N ALA A 406 -10.86 -21.75 -12.81
CA ALA A 406 -10.28 -20.60 -13.52
C ALA A 406 -10.80 -20.50 -14.97
N LEU A 407 -10.87 -21.62 -15.70
CA LEU A 407 -11.46 -21.65 -17.05
C LEU A 407 -12.93 -21.22 -17.03
N GLU A 408 -13.70 -21.70 -16.06
CA GLU A 408 -15.11 -21.34 -15.94
C GLU A 408 -15.29 -19.82 -15.73
N LEU A 409 -14.46 -19.21 -14.89
CA LEU A 409 -14.47 -17.76 -14.66
C LEU A 409 -14.14 -16.97 -15.92
N LEU A 410 -13.17 -17.42 -16.71
CA LEU A 410 -12.80 -16.79 -17.99
C LEU A 410 -13.84 -16.95 -19.10
N GLN A 411 -14.84 -17.82 -18.91
CA GLN A 411 -15.95 -18.01 -19.85
C GLN A 411 -17.20 -17.21 -19.46
N ARG A 412 -17.24 -16.57 -18.28
CA ARG A 412 -18.46 -15.92 -17.77
C ARG A 412 -18.65 -14.48 -18.22
N TYR A 413 -17.64 -13.81 -18.76
CA TYR A 413 -17.63 -12.37 -19.05
C TYR A 413 -17.16 -12.07 -20.44
#